data_AF-A0AAQ2Q8K0-F1
#
_entry.id   AF-A0AAQ2Q8K0-F1
#
_cell.length_a   1.000
_cell.length_b   1.000
_cell.length_c   1.000
_cell.angle_alpha   90.00
_cell.angle_beta   90.00
_cell.angle_gamma   90.00
#
_symmetry.space_group_name_H-M   'P 1'
#
loop_
_entity.id
_entity.type
_entity.pdbx_description
1 polymer ?
#
loop_
_entity_poly.entity_id
_entity_poly.type
_entity_poly.pdbx_seq_one_letter_code
_entity_poly.pdbx_strand_id
1 'polypeptide(L)'
;MKKLLLSLSVAIATLSTPAWATTLSGLDFKSVMRGLYAGKMTNCVVDDEDLESYPHVCLDEVSDPDMPEFSTLALMHPVISFDNQNGQKRYLLMIEKVALNDEGMPTSGRIGSAKADLYLFKKTNQGYELINRNAQDEEMAGS
;
A
#
# COMPACT_ATOMS: atom_id res chain seq x y z
N MET A 1 41.46 -19.43 25.47
CA MET A 1 40.14 -18.75 25.35
C MET A 1 39.88 -18.49 23.87
N LYS A 2 38.97 -19.23 23.25
CA LYS A 2 38.66 -19.13 21.80
C LYS A 2 37.60 -18.04 21.61
N LYS A 3 37.93 -16.96 20.90
CA LYS A 3 36.97 -15.89 20.55
C LYS A 3 36.31 -16.26 19.21
N LEU A 4 35.03 -16.59 19.25
CA LEU A 4 34.21 -16.84 18.06
C LEU A 4 33.62 -15.50 17.63
N LEU A 5 34.11 -14.94 16.53
CA LEU A 5 33.50 -13.78 15.88
C LEU A 5 32.45 -14.30 14.90
N LEU A 6 31.17 -14.21 15.27
CA LEU A 6 30.06 -14.39 14.32
C LEU A 6 29.98 -13.12 13.48
N SER A 7 30.48 -13.16 12.25
CA SER A 7 30.17 -12.13 11.25
C SER A 7 28.77 -12.36 10.72
N LEU A 8 27.82 -11.52 11.11
CA LEU A 8 26.48 -11.47 10.53
C LEU A 8 26.56 -10.78 9.17
N SER A 9 26.73 -11.56 8.11
CA SER A 9 26.68 -11.05 6.74
C SER A 9 25.21 -10.81 6.38
N VAL A 10 24.77 -9.55 6.42
CA VAL A 10 23.49 -9.14 5.85
C VAL A 10 23.63 -9.27 4.32
N ALA A 11 23.08 -10.35 3.77
CA ALA A 11 22.91 -10.48 2.34
C ALA A 11 21.83 -9.48 1.90
N ILE A 12 22.24 -8.35 1.34
CA ILE A 12 21.34 -7.45 0.61
C ILE A 12 20.98 -8.20 -0.67
N ALA A 13 19.85 -8.91 -0.64
CA ALA A 13 19.26 -9.47 -1.85
C ALA A 13 19.03 -8.33 -2.83
N THR A 14 19.65 -8.44 -4.00
CA THR A 14 19.52 -7.51 -5.11
C THR A 14 18.06 -7.44 -5.54
N LEU A 15 17.40 -6.34 -5.19
CA LEU A 15 16.06 -6.00 -5.68
C LEU A 15 16.15 -5.76 -7.19
N SER A 16 15.85 -6.80 -7.96
CA SER A 16 15.64 -6.70 -9.40
C SER A 16 14.27 -6.07 -9.66
N THR A 17 14.21 -4.80 -10.03
CA THR A 17 13.20 -4.31 -10.97
C THR A 17 13.79 -3.21 -11.85
N PRO A 18 13.51 -3.24 -13.16
CA PRO A 18 12.57 -2.22 -13.64
C PRO A 18 11.60 -2.78 -14.69
N ALA A 19 10.40 -3.14 -14.27
CA ALA A 19 9.23 -3.09 -15.15
C ALA A 19 8.54 -1.75 -14.83
N TRP A 20 8.82 -0.74 -15.66
CA TRP A 20 8.24 0.61 -15.69
C TRP A 20 7.92 1.24 -14.33
N ALA A 21 8.80 2.12 -13.85
CA ALA A 21 8.55 2.90 -12.64
C ALA A 21 7.22 3.67 -12.76
N THR A 22 6.21 3.26 -11.99
CA THR A 22 4.92 3.95 -11.93
C THR A 22 5.17 5.40 -11.54
N THR A 23 4.86 6.32 -12.45
CA THR A 23 4.96 7.75 -12.21
C THR A 23 3.56 8.33 -12.11
N LEU A 24 3.25 8.89 -10.94
CA LEU A 24 1.97 9.53 -10.68
C LEU A 24 2.08 11.04 -10.92
N SER A 25 1.06 11.65 -11.53
CA SER A 25 0.99 13.11 -11.70
C SER A 25 0.92 13.86 -10.37
N GLY A 26 0.38 13.20 -9.33
CA GLY A 26 0.25 13.73 -7.98
C GLY A 26 0.08 12.61 -6.96
N LEU A 27 0.19 12.96 -5.68
CA LEU A 27 -0.12 12.07 -4.56
C LEU A 27 -1.48 12.43 -3.94
N ASP A 28 -2.37 13.09 -4.68
CA ASP A 28 -3.77 13.21 -4.31
C ASP A 28 -4.50 11.88 -4.52
N PHE A 29 -5.61 11.69 -3.80
CA PHE A 29 -6.38 10.45 -3.79
C PHE A 29 -6.71 9.94 -5.19
N LYS A 30 -7.17 10.82 -6.09
CA LYS A 30 -7.57 10.42 -7.44
C LYS A 30 -6.38 9.96 -8.28
N SER A 31 -5.26 10.69 -8.24
CA SER A 31 -4.03 10.30 -8.94
C SER A 31 -3.49 8.97 -8.44
N VAL A 32 -3.49 8.76 -7.12
CA VAL A 32 -3.06 7.52 -6.46
C VAL A 32 -3.93 6.34 -6.88
N MET A 33 -5.24 6.43 -6.68
CA MET A 33 -6.16 5.32 -6.93
C MET A 33 -6.19 4.93 -8.41
N ARG A 34 -6.17 5.92 -9.31
CA ARG A 34 -6.09 5.65 -10.76
C ARG A 34 -4.74 5.09 -11.19
N GLY A 35 -3.65 5.46 -10.52
CA GLY A 35 -2.32 5.01 -10.91
C GLY A 35 -1.93 3.66 -10.34
N LEU A 36 -2.45 3.30 -9.16
CA LEU A 36 -2.07 2.08 -8.43
C LEU A 36 -3.17 1.01 -8.43
N TYR A 37 -4.45 1.40 -8.52
CA TYR A 37 -5.61 0.50 -8.39
C TYR A 37 -6.57 0.59 -9.60
N ALA A 38 -6.08 1.05 -10.76
CA ALA A 38 -6.88 1.06 -11.98
C ALA A 38 -7.45 -0.33 -12.30
N GLY A 39 -8.74 -0.40 -12.61
CA GLY A 39 -9.44 -1.64 -12.93
C GLY A 39 -9.87 -2.47 -11.73
N LYS A 40 -9.43 -2.12 -10.51
CA LYS A 40 -9.82 -2.81 -9.26
C LYS A 40 -10.85 -2.05 -8.43
N MET A 41 -11.15 -0.79 -8.75
CA MET A 41 -12.06 0.02 -7.94
C MET A 41 -13.53 -0.36 -8.17
N THR A 42 -14.28 -0.50 -7.09
CA THR A 42 -15.72 -0.81 -7.07
C THR A 42 -16.48 0.12 -6.12
N ASN A 43 -17.81 0.04 -6.13
CA ASN A 43 -18.68 0.73 -5.18
C ASN A 43 -19.01 -0.18 -4.00
N CYS A 44 -19.17 0.40 -2.82
CA CYS A 44 -19.64 -0.28 -1.62
C CYS A 44 -20.35 0.73 -0.71
N VAL A 45 -21.02 0.22 0.31
CA VAL A 45 -21.56 1.01 1.42
C VAL A 45 -20.49 1.07 2.51
N VAL A 46 -20.31 2.25 3.10
CA VAL A 46 -19.48 2.48 4.28
C VAL A 46 -20.38 3.15 5.30
N ASP A 47 -20.53 2.55 6.48
CA ASP A 47 -21.40 3.06 7.55
C ASP A 47 -20.59 3.26 8.85
N ASP A 48 -19.42 3.89 8.72
CA ASP A 48 -18.52 4.15 9.86
C ASP A 48 -17.91 5.55 9.72
N GLU A 49 -18.25 6.42 10.67
CA GLU A 49 -17.86 7.84 10.65
C GLU A 49 -16.32 8.03 10.62
N ASP A 50 -15.57 7.14 11.27
CA ASP A 50 -14.11 7.23 11.27
C ASP A 50 -13.55 6.90 9.88
N LEU A 51 -14.08 5.86 9.22
CA LEU A 51 -13.63 5.47 7.88
C LEU A 51 -14.03 6.51 6.82
N GLU A 52 -15.25 7.07 6.93
CA GLU A 52 -15.72 8.12 6.04
C GLU A 52 -14.89 9.40 6.10
N SER A 53 -14.18 9.64 7.22
CA SER A 53 -13.33 10.82 7.40
C SER A 53 -12.06 10.81 6.52
N TYR A 54 -11.67 9.65 5.97
CA TYR A 54 -10.53 9.51 5.08
C TYR A 54 -10.97 9.40 3.61
N PRO A 55 -10.16 9.87 2.64
CA PRO A 55 -10.38 9.56 1.24
C PRO A 55 -10.31 8.05 0.99
N HIS A 56 -11.38 7.46 0.44
CA HIS A 56 -11.52 6.01 0.32
C HIS A 56 -12.24 5.54 -0.95
N VAL A 57 -12.02 4.28 -1.30
CA VAL A 57 -12.72 3.56 -2.38
C VAL A 57 -12.72 2.07 -2.07
N CYS A 58 -13.76 1.35 -2.46
CA CYS A 58 -13.72 -0.10 -2.38
C CYS A 58 -12.93 -0.73 -3.53
N LEU A 59 -12.34 -1.88 -3.25
CA LEU A 59 -11.59 -2.68 -4.19
C LEU A 59 -12.30 -4.01 -4.43
N ASP A 60 -12.30 -4.44 -5.68
CA ASP A 60 -12.61 -5.79 -6.12
C ASP A 60 -11.44 -6.73 -5.76
N GLU A 61 -11.23 -6.86 -4.45
CA GLU A 61 -10.21 -7.70 -3.83
C GLU A 61 -10.86 -8.38 -2.62
N VAL A 62 -10.53 -9.66 -2.41
CA VAL A 62 -11.00 -10.41 -1.23
C VAL A 62 -10.12 -10.04 -0.04
N SER A 63 -10.68 -9.33 0.94
CA SER A 63 -9.94 -8.91 2.14
C SER A 63 -9.57 -10.10 3.01
N ASP A 64 -10.47 -11.07 3.12
CA ASP A 64 -10.37 -12.27 3.95
C ASP A 64 -10.85 -13.49 3.15
N PRO A 65 -9.97 -14.47 2.84
CA PRO A 65 -10.36 -15.69 2.13
C PRO A 65 -11.45 -16.50 2.83
N ASP A 66 -11.56 -16.38 4.15
CA ASP A 66 -12.57 -17.07 4.95
C ASP A 66 -13.94 -16.35 4.90
N MET A 67 -13.97 -15.10 4.42
CA MET A 67 -15.17 -14.25 4.29
C MET A 67 -15.18 -13.52 2.93
N PRO A 68 -15.30 -14.25 1.80
CA PRO A 68 -15.20 -13.69 0.46
C PRO A 68 -16.31 -12.70 0.08
N GLU A 69 -17.42 -12.69 0.82
CA GLU A 69 -18.51 -11.74 0.67
C GLU A 69 -18.15 -10.32 1.15
N PHE A 70 -17.13 -10.18 2.00
CA PHE A 70 -16.75 -8.89 2.55
C PHE A 70 -16.02 -8.02 1.53
N SER A 71 -16.45 -6.76 1.47
CA SER A 71 -15.84 -5.76 0.61
C SER A 71 -14.53 -5.27 1.20
N THR A 72 -13.51 -5.06 0.36
CA THR A 72 -12.25 -4.41 0.77
C THR A 72 -12.34 -2.91 0.58
N LEU A 73 -12.31 -2.13 1.66
CA LEU A 73 -12.19 -0.67 1.62
C LEU A 73 -10.73 -0.26 1.65
N ALA A 74 -10.27 0.48 0.64
CA ALA A 74 -8.96 1.12 0.60
C ALA A 74 -9.06 2.56 1.12
N LEU A 75 -8.41 2.83 2.25
CA LEU A 75 -8.36 4.13 2.94
C LEU A 75 -7.00 4.77 2.75
N MET A 76 -6.98 5.98 2.17
CA MET A 76 -5.75 6.72 1.97
C MET A 76 -5.42 7.60 3.16
N HIS A 77 -4.29 7.30 3.81
CA HIS A 77 -3.74 8.14 4.87
C HIS A 77 -2.97 9.35 4.31
N PRO A 78 -2.81 10.44 5.10
CA PRO A 78 -2.01 11.58 4.71
C PRO A 78 -0.58 11.20 4.29
N VAL A 79 -0.10 11.82 3.21
CA VAL A 79 1.27 11.59 2.71
C VAL A 79 2.30 12.16 3.68
N ILE A 80 3.25 11.34 4.11
CA ILE A 80 4.35 11.75 4.98
C ILE A 80 5.56 12.08 4.11
N SER A 81 6.07 13.32 4.19
CA SER A 81 7.32 13.70 3.53
C SER A 81 8.49 13.73 4.52
N PHE A 82 9.63 13.16 4.15
CA PHE A 82 10.84 13.12 4.97
C PHE A 82 12.10 13.13 4.10
N ASP A 83 13.25 13.44 4.69
CA ASP A 83 14.54 13.32 4.01
C ASP A 83 15.21 11.99 4.39
N ASN A 84 15.76 11.28 3.42
CA ASN A 84 16.52 10.06 3.68
C ASN A 84 17.93 10.38 4.23
N GLN A 85 18.72 9.36 4.53
CA GLN A 85 20.10 9.51 5.04
C GLN A 85 21.04 10.31 4.11
N ASN A 86 20.69 10.44 2.83
CA ASN A 86 21.44 11.21 1.83
C ASN A 86 20.88 12.63 1.64
N GLY A 87 19.96 13.09 2.49
CA GLY A 87 19.32 14.40 2.38
C GLY A 87 18.33 14.53 1.21
N GLN A 88 17.88 13.42 0.64
CA GLN A 88 16.94 13.43 -0.48
C GLN A 88 15.51 13.30 0.03
N LYS A 89 14.63 14.23 -0.38
CA LYS A 89 13.21 14.18 -0.05
C LYS A 89 12.54 12.92 -0.60
N ARG A 90 11.70 12.31 0.24
CA ARG A 90 10.90 11.12 0.00
C ARG A 90 9.48 11.32 0.49
N TYR A 91 8.55 10.57 -0.09
CA TYR A 91 7.13 10.64 0.22
C TYR A 91 6.64 9.22 0.48
N LEU A 92 6.20 8.98 1.71
CA LEU A 92 5.56 7.73 2.12
C LEU A 92 4.04 7.91 2.03
N LEU A 93 3.40 7.00 1.32
CA LEU A 93 1.96 6.88 1.20
C LEU A 93 1.55 5.53 1.78
N MET A 94 0.47 5.53 2.57
CA MET A 94 -0.14 4.32 3.13
C MET A 94 -1.59 4.23 2.70
N ILE A 95 -1.94 3.07 2.14
CA ILE A 95 -3.32 2.67 1.85
C ILE A 95 -3.67 1.54 2.80
N GLU A 96 -4.51 1.82 3.79
CA GLU A 96 -5.03 0.81 4.71
C GLU A 96 -6.18 0.05 4.03
N LYS A 97 -6.22 -1.28 4.17
CA LYS A 97 -7.29 -2.14 3.66
C LYS A 97 -8.13 -2.65 4.82
N VAL A 98 -9.42 -2.32 4.80
CA VAL A 98 -10.40 -2.68 5.82
C VAL A 98 -11.47 -3.58 5.21
N ALA A 99 -11.73 -4.72 5.84
CA ALA A 99 -12.86 -5.58 5.47
C ALA A 99 -14.16 -4.99 6.00
N LEU A 100 -15.15 -4.83 5.12
CA LEU A 100 -16.50 -4.38 5.45
C LEU A 100 -17.49 -5.54 5.28
N ASN A 101 -18.39 -5.70 6.24
CA ASN A 101 -19.54 -6.59 6.09
C ASN A 101 -20.57 -6.00 5.11
N ASP A 102 -21.64 -6.74 4.85
CA ASP A 102 -22.73 -6.31 3.96
C ASP A 102 -23.46 -5.04 4.43
N GLU A 103 -23.32 -4.67 5.70
CA GLU A 103 -23.90 -3.45 6.29
C GLU A 103 -22.96 -2.23 6.14
N GLY A 104 -21.75 -2.41 5.60
CA GLY A 104 -20.75 -1.35 5.48
C GLY A 104 -19.97 -1.08 6.76
N MET A 105 -20.08 -1.96 7.76
CA MET A 105 -19.38 -1.89 9.03
C MET A 105 -18.05 -2.67 8.99
N PRO A 106 -17.00 -2.19 9.66
CA PRO A 106 -15.76 -2.95 9.80
C PRO A 106 -15.99 -4.24 10.62
N THR A 107 -15.53 -5.38 10.13
CA THR A 107 -15.85 -6.71 10.70
C THR A 107 -15.07 -7.08 11.98
N SER A 108 -14.28 -6.14 12.51
CA SER A 108 -13.48 -6.22 13.75
C SER A 108 -12.35 -7.27 13.79
N GLY A 109 -11.13 -6.73 13.79
CA GLY A 109 -9.86 -7.42 14.02
C GLY A 109 -8.67 -6.46 13.92
N ARG A 110 -8.84 -5.18 14.32
CA ARG A 110 -7.84 -4.09 14.16
C ARG A 110 -6.46 -4.38 14.79
N ILE A 111 -6.27 -5.48 15.53
CA ILE A 111 -5.07 -5.74 16.33
C ILE A 111 -4.20 -6.90 15.76
N GLY A 112 -4.57 -7.55 14.64
CA GLY A 112 -3.78 -8.71 14.14
C GLY A 112 -3.61 -8.85 12.64
N SER A 113 -4.42 -8.18 11.81
CA SER A 113 -4.50 -8.49 10.38
C SER A 113 -4.70 -7.28 9.47
N ALA A 114 -4.50 -6.05 9.98
CA ALA A 114 -4.59 -4.83 9.17
C ALA A 114 -3.60 -4.89 7.99
N LYS A 115 -4.12 -5.13 6.79
CA LYS A 115 -3.34 -5.14 5.55
C LYS A 115 -3.18 -3.69 5.11
N ALA A 116 -1.95 -3.28 4.80
CA ALA A 116 -1.69 -1.94 4.29
C ALA A 116 -0.65 -1.98 3.18
N ASP A 117 -0.96 -1.29 2.08
CA ASP A 117 -0.02 -1.04 1.01
C ASP A 117 0.75 0.26 1.31
N LEU A 118 2.06 0.14 1.41
CA LEU A 118 3.02 1.21 1.61
C LEU A 118 3.74 1.47 0.29
N TYR A 119 3.75 2.73 -0.11
CA TYR A 119 4.41 3.20 -1.32
C TYR A 119 5.39 4.31 -0.98
N LEU A 120 6.62 4.18 -1.48
CA LEU A 120 7.67 5.18 -1.31
C LEU A 120 7.97 5.84 -2.65
N PHE A 121 7.74 7.15 -2.73
CA PHE A 121 7.98 7.95 -3.93
C PHE A 121 9.14 8.92 -3.77
N LYS A 122 9.74 9.30 -4.92
CA LYS A 122 10.53 10.52 -5.07
C LYS A 122 9.81 11.46 -6.03
N LYS A 123 9.95 12.76 -5.81
CA LYS A 123 9.47 13.75 -6.77
C LYS A 123 10.50 13.94 -7.88
N THR A 124 10.02 14.01 -9.11
CA THR A 124 10.79 14.32 -10.33
C THR A 124 10.09 15.46 -11.09
N ASN A 125 10.65 15.88 -12.23
CA ASN A 125 10.02 16.88 -13.09
C ASN A 125 8.73 16.37 -13.76
N GLN A 126 8.54 15.04 -13.81
CA GLN A 126 7.40 14.39 -14.46
C GLN A 126 6.31 13.99 -13.47
N GLY A 127 6.54 14.12 -12.16
CA GLY A 127 5.59 13.75 -11.12
C GLY A 127 6.24 13.07 -9.94
N TYR A 128 5.61 12.00 -9.44
CA TYR A 128 6.06 11.20 -8.31
C TYR A 128 6.38 9.78 -8.80
N GLU A 129 7.67 9.48 -8.87
CA GLU A 129 8.16 8.18 -9.32
C GLU A 129 8.21 7.21 -8.13
N LEU A 130 7.54 6.06 -8.28
CA LEU A 130 7.55 4.99 -7.30
C LEU A 130 8.94 4.36 -7.23
N ILE A 131 9.53 4.36 -6.02
CA ILE A 131 10.85 3.78 -5.76
C ILE A 131 10.74 2.43 -5.08
N ASN A 132 9.76 2.26 -4.20
CA ASN A 132 9.56 1.02 -3.46
C ASN A 132 8.09 0.85 -3.07
N ARG A 133 7.63 -0.40 -2.95
CA ARG A 133 6.31 -0.77 -2.45
C ARG A 133 6.39 -2.09 -1.68
N ASN A 134 5.54 -2.27 -0.67
CA ASN A 134 5.35 -3.58 -0.02
C ASN A 134 4.07 -4.30 -0.49
N ALA A 135 3.35 -3.74 -1.47
CA ALA A 135 2.06 -4.25 -1.92
C ALA A 135 2.20 -5.73 -2.32
N GLN A 136 1.40 -6.58 -1.67
CA GLN A 136 1.29 -8.01 -2.02
C GLN A 136 0.51 -8.12 -3.34
N ASP A 137 1.18 -7.89 -4.46
CA ASP A 137 0.70 -8.40 -5.75
C ASP A 137 1.15 -9.87 -5.85
N GLU A 138 0.44 -10.80 -5.19
CA GLU A 138 0.52 -12.22 -5.57
C GLU A 138 -0.25 -12.42 -6.88
N GLU A 139 0.42 -12.15 -8.01
CA GLU A 139 0.49 -13.03 -9.19
C GLU A 139 1.39 -12.36 -10.23
N MET A 140 2.70 -12.60 -10.14
CA MET A 140 3.54 -12.51 -11.31
C MET A 140 3.43 -13.86 -12.02
N ALA A 141 2.45 -13.97 -12.92
CA ALA A 141 2.37 -15.08 -13.86
C ALA A 141 3.66 -15.17 -14.69
N GLY A 142 4.22 -16.38 -14.79
CA GLY A 142 5.34 -16.74 -15.67
C GLY A 142 6.40 -17.56 -14.92
N SER A 143 6.78 -18.77 -15.32
CA SER A 143 6.49 -19.56 -16.52
C SER A 143 6.74 -21.04 -16.22
#